data_AF-A0A662RY66-F1
#
_entry.id   AF-A0A662RY66-F1
#
_cell.length_a   1.000
_cell.length_b   1.000
_cell.length_c   1.000
_cell.angle_alpha   90.00
_cell.angle_beta   90.00
_cell.angle_gamma   90.00
#
_symmetry.space_group_name_H-M   'P 1'
#
loop_
_entity.id
_entity.type
_entity.pdbx_description
1 polymer ?
#
loop_
_entity_poly.entity_id
_entity_poly.type
_entity_poly.pdbx_seq_one_letter_code
_entity_poly.pdbx_strand_id
1 'polypeptide(L)'
;MDAVASLWGYEYGIEVNSDICATCRMCEKACPFNAISYNEKTERMEVDIERCQMCAVCYSTCPASAIQYLYYDLASIENSIELSSAPMIVVACRGNVPSEENLMRRLGVRSEEELHSNYFTMLLPCVGRLRAEFIIDAVVSRGRKVVLMPCEEDFCRFVRGSEALMKKVQMLRRIFSELGISPEIEVRRGVLKVEFKPYRCLGCAECQAFCPTGAARVIHPGPVADFDMDICKGCGICAAVCPAHAVDLKGWEFDKISAKIHEISEKKVKLLVFCCQWCEFGALDRIAERREEGIEIIPMPCSGRVDPLHVIQALYEGIKGVMIIACPEEECKLDEGSKTALYFTMERLNETLSQLNLEKRVRICFTSPKYIGKFDEELQKFLRDIEEMSAT
;
A
#
# COMPACT_ATOMS: atom_id res chain seq x y z
N MET A 1 22.51 7.43 -23.77
CA MET A 1 22.31 6.02 -23.39
C MET A 1 23.63 5.51 -22.82
N ASP A 2 23.88 5.79 -21.54
CA ASP A 2 24.97 5.15 -20.81
C ASP A 2 24.35 4.33 -19.70
N ALA A 3 24.60 3.04 -19.80
CA ALA A 3 24.01 1.99 -19.00
C ALA A 3 24.38 2.15 -17.53
N VAL A 4 23.43 2.63 -16.73
CA VAL A 4 23.29 2.14 -15.35
C VAL A 4 22.54 0.80 -15.45
N ALA A 5 23.13 -0.16 -16.16
CA ALA A 5 22.79 -1.56 -15.96
C ALA A 5 23.18 -1.83 -14.50
N SER A 6 22.17 -1.95 -13.66
CA SER A 6 22.29 -2.08 -12.22
C SER A 6 23.26 -3.21 -11.87
N LEU A 7 23.99 -3.04 -10.77
CA LEU A 7 24.83 -4.06 -10.14
C LEU A 7 24.09 -5.40 -9.86
N TRP A 8 22.78 -5.45 -10.08
CA TRP A 8 21.87 -6.56 -9.76
C TRP A 8 20.95 -6.98 -10.93
N GLY A 9 21.08 -6.40 -12.12
CA GLY A 9 20.31 -6.81 -13.33
C GLY A 9 18.85 -6.33 -13.44
N TYR A 10 18.36 -5.51 -12.50
CA TYR A 10 17.00 -4.93 -12.53
C TYR A 10 16.99 -3.48 -13.02
N GLU A 11 15.91 -3.06 -13.71
CA GLU A 11 15.63 -1.65 -13.97
C GLU A 11 15.06 -0.97 -12.72
N TYR A 12 15.47 0.28 -12.46
CA TYR A 12 14.99 1.06 -11.33
C TYR A 12 13.63 1.70 -11.63
N GLY A 13 12.76 1.74 -10.62
CA GLY A 13 11.40 2.24 -10.77
C GLY A 13 11.24 3.76 -10.98
N ILE A 14 12.32 4.53 -10.97
CA ILE A 14 12.33 6.00 -11.11
C ILE A 14 13.53 6.47 -11.93
N GLU A 15 13.31 7.45 -12.80
CA GLU A 15 14.35 8.10 -13.60
C GLU A 15 14.14 9.62 -13.66
N VAL A 16 15.24 10.37 -13.84
CA VAL A 16 15.20 11.80 -14.17
C VAL A 16 15.74 12.00 -15.58
N ASN A 17 14.88 12.45 -16.50
CA ASN A 17 15.28 12.82 -17.85
C ASN A 17 16.04 14.16 -17.82
N SER A 18 17.35 14.10 -18.06
CA SER A 18 18.24 15.27 -18.03
C SER A 18 17.97 16.27 -19.15
N ASP A 19 17.38 15.85 -20.26
CA ASP A 19 17.20 16.71 -21.44
C ASP A 19 16.05 17.71 -21.25
N ILE A 20 15.10 17.39 -20.37
CA ILE A 20 13.97 18.27 -20.00
C ILE A 20 14.10 18.85 -18.59
N CYS A 21 15.03 18.36 -17.77
CA CYS A 21 15.21 18.84 -16.40
C CYS A 21 15.78 20.26 -16.37
N ALA A 22 14.98 21.21 -15.87
CA ALA A 22 15.40 22.61 -15.69
C ALA A 22 16.28 22.87 -14.45
N THR A 23 16.77 21.82 -13.78
CA THR A 23 17.65 21.89 -12.58
C THR A 23 17.19 22.86 -11.46
N CYS A 24 15.87 23.12 -11.35
CA CYS A 24 15.30 24.07 -10.39
C CYS A 24 15.32 23.61 -8.92
N ARG A 25 15.70 22.36 -8.64
CA ARG A 25 15.83 21.76 -7.30
C ARG A 25 14.54 21.70 -6.46
N MET A 26 13.37 21.87 -7.07
CA MET A 26 12.09 21.71 -6.36
C MET A 26 11.88 20.29 -5.83
N CYS A 27 12.28 19.28 -6.62
CA CYS A 27 12.17 17.87 -6.23
C CYS A 27 13.05 17.51 -5.02
N GLU A 28 14.24 18.09 -4.91
CA GLU A 28 15.13 17.95 -3.76
C GLU A 28 14.46 18.49 -2.49
N LYS A 29 13.94 19.72 -2.52
CA LYS A 29 13.23 20.31 -1.37
C LYS A 29 11.93 19.59 -1.01
N ALA A 30 11.27 18.97 -1.99
CA ALA A 30 10.02 18.26 -1.80
C ALA A 30 10.22 16.84 -1.24
N CYS A 31 11.40 16.24 -1.44
CA CYS A 31 11.65 14.85 -1.08
C CYS A 31 11.72 14.67 0.46
N PRO A 32 10.81 13.91 1.07
CA PRO A 32 10.86 13.67 2.52
C PRO A 32 12.01 12.77 2.98
N PHE A 33 12.66 12.08 2.03
CA PHE A 33 13.68 11.07 2.31
C PHE A 33 15.09 11.49 1.89
N ASN A 34 15.27 12.73 1.44
CA ASN A 34 16.55 13.23 0.91
C ASN A 34 17.16 12.29 -0.15
N ALA A 35 16.31 11.70 -0.97
CA ALA A 35 16.66 10.69 -1.97
C ALA A 35 16.91 11.27 -3.37
N ILE A 36 16.78 12.58 -3.56
CA ILE A 36 17.08 13.24 -4.84
C ILE A 36 17.80 14.54 -4.54
N SER A 37 18.93 14.76 -5.22
CA SER A 37 19.82 15.90 -4.97
C SER A 37 20.48 16.38 -6.25
N TYR A 38 20.94 17.63 -6.25
CA TYR A 38 21.75 18.16 -7.34
C TYR A 38 23.21 17.71 -7.19
N ASN A 39 23.78 17.11 -8.24
CA ASN A 39 25.20 16.76 -8.28
C ASN A 39 25.98 17.84 -9.03
N GLU A 40 26.87 18.54 -8.33
CA GLU A 40 27.66 19.64 -8.89
C GLU A 40 28.65 19.19 -9.98
N LYS A 41 29.08 17.92 -9.99
CA LYS A 41 30.04 17.41 -10.97
C LYS A 41 29.39 17.06 -12.30
N THR A 42 28.19 16.48 -12.24
CA THR A 42 27.42 16.06 -13.42
C THR A 42 26.45 17.14 -13.88
N GLU A 43 26.25 18.18 -13.06
CA GLU A 43 25.28 19.25 -13.23
C GLU A 43 23.83 18.75 -13.38
N ARG A 44 23.53 17.58 -12.79
CA ARG A 44 22.24 16.88 -12.93
C ARG A 44 21.58 16.63 -11.59
N MET A 45 20.25 16.46 -11.64
CA MET A 45 19.52 15.91 -10.51
C MET A 45 19.68 14.38 -10.51
N GLU A 46 20.14 13.81 -9.41
CA GLU A 46 20.40 12.38 -9.26
C GLU A 46 19.55 11.81 -8.12
N VAL A 47 19.07 10.58 -8.31
CA VAL A 47 18.26 9.86 -7.31
C VAL A 47 19.14 8.83 -6.61
N ASP A 48 19.19 8.91 -5.28
CA ASP A 48 19.69 7.86 -4.41
C ASP A 48 18.59 6.80 -4.27
N ILE A 49 18.74 5.70 -5.01
CA ILE A 49 17.76 4.60 -5.03
C ILE A 49 17.63 3.94 -3.66
N GLU A 50 18.70 3.84 -2.88
CA GLU A 50 18.66 3.20 -1.57
C GLU A 50 17.77 4.00 -0.59
N ARG A 51 17.82 5.33 -0.67
CA ARG A 51 16.93 6.21 0.12
C ARG A 51 15.53 6.37 -0.45
N CYS A 52 15.33 6.12 -1.75
CA CYS A 52 14.08 6.41 -2.43
C CYS A 52 12.93 5.49 -1.99
N GLN A 53 11.94 6.03 -1.27
CA GLN A 53 10.78 5.24 -0.82
C GLN A 53 9.65 5.14 -1.87
N MET A 54 9.89 5.52 -3.13
CA MET A 54 8.91 5.47 -4.23
C MET A 54 7.57 6.19 -3.94
N CYS A 55 7.63 7.29 -3.19
CA CYS A 55 6.45 8.07 -2.81
C CYS A 55 5.85 8.95 -3.94
N ALA A 56 6.65 9.24 -4.97
CA ALA A 56 6.31 10.09 -6.12
C ALA A 56 5.95 11.55 -5.80
N VAL A 57 6.35 12.07 -4.63
CA VAL A 57 6.21 13.50 -4.31
C VAL A 57 7.08 14.36 -5.24
N CYS A 58 8.31 13.92 -5.53
CA CYS A 58 9.22 14.60 -6.47
C CYS A 58 8.63 14.69 -7.88
N TYR A 59 8.09 13.57 -8.39
CA TYR A 59 7.35 13.50 -9.66
C TYR A 59 6.22 14.53 -9.70
N SER A 60 5.38 14.53 -8.67
CA SER A 60 4.21 15.40 -8.60
C SER A 60 4.52 16.89 -8.47
N THR A 61 5.76 17.23 -8.14
CA THR A 61 6.24 18.60 -7.91
C THR A 61 7.07 19.11 -9.08
N CYS A 62 7.52 18.23 -10.00
CA CYS A 62 8.39 18.61 -11.10
C CYS A 62 7.58 19.36 -12.18
N PRO A 63 7.77 20.68 -12.36
CA PRO A 63 7.01 21.43 -13.35
C PRO A 63 7.38 21.08 -14.79
N ALA A 64 8.60 20.59 -15.01
CA ALA A 64 9.09 20.18 -16.32
C ALA A 64 8.66 18.75 -16.72
N SER A 65 7.96 18.03 -15.82
CA SER A 65 7.67 16.59 -16.00
C SER A 65 8.92 15.75 -16.31
N ALA A 66 10.07 16.15 -15.78
CA ALA A 66 11.37 15.51 -16.03
C ALA A 66 11.58 14.22 -15.25
N ILE A 67 10.73 13.92 -14.27
CA ILE A 67 10.84 12.71 -13.44
C ILE A 67 9.84 11.69 -13.98
N GLN A 68 10.27 10.44 -14.18
CA GLN A 68 9.43 9.35 -14.64
C GLN A 68 9.39 8.24 -13.58
N TYR A 69 8.24 7.58 -13.45
CA TYR A 69 8.03 6.44 -12.56
C TYR A 69 7.76 5.19 -13.41
N LEU A 70 8.81 4.43 -13.70
CA LEU A 70 8.77 3.26 -14.58
C LEU A 70 8.06 2.06 -13.94
N TYR A 71 8.10 1.96 -12.60
CA TYR A 71 7.43 0.89 -11.87
C TYR A 71 5.90 1.03 -11.83
N TYR A 72 5.39 2.26 -11.94
CA TYR A 72 3.97 2.57 -11.78
C TYR A 72 3.57 3.66 -12.77
N ASP A 73 3.10 3.23 -13.94
CA ASP A 73 2.77 4.15 -15.03
C ASP A 73 1.50 4.97 -14.70
N LEU A 74 1.72 6.19 -14.22
CA LEU A 74 0.65 7.13 -13.92
C LEU A 74 -0.06 7.64 -15.18
N ALA A 75 0.58 7.60 -16.36
CA ALA A 75 -0.04 8.04 -17.60
C ALA A 75 -1.13 7.05 -18.07
N SER A 76 -0.91 5.75 -17.92
CA SER A 76 -1.95 4.74 -18.15
C SER A 76 -3.20 4.97 -17.29
N ILE A 77 -3.03 5.50 -16.08
CA ILE A 77 -4.17 5.81 -15.22
C ILE A 77 -4.90 7.08 -15.66
N GLU A 78 -4.16 8.09 -16.13
CA GLU A 78 -4.73 9.29 -16.76
C GLU A 78 -5.58 8.90 -17.99
N ASN A 79 -5.10 7.98 -18.84
CA ASN A 79 -5.85 7.45 -19.99
C ASN A 79 -7.12 6.70 -19.59
N SER A 80 -7.10 5.95 -18.49
CA SER A 80 -8.26 5.19 -18.01
C SER A 80 -9.46 6.10 -17.66
N ILE A 81 -9.18 7.36 -17.29
CA ILE A 81 -10.23 8.36 -17.02
C ILE A 81 -10.87 8.83 -18.33
N GLU A 82 -10.12 8.90 -19.44
CA GLU A 82 -10.65 9.25 -20.76
C GLU A 82 -11.73 8.29 -21.22
N LEU A 83 -11.54 7.01 -20.92
CA LEU A 83 -12.47 5.95 -21.32
C LEU A 83 -13.72 5.88 -20.42
N SER A 84 -13.67 6.48 -19.23
CA SER A 84 -14.79 6.44 -18.28
C SER A 84 -15.77 7.57 -18.54
N SER A 85 -17.07 7.29 -18.57
CA SER A 85 -18.15 8.29 -18.63
C SER A 85 -18.63 8.78 -17.26
N ALA A 86 -18.06 8.27 -16.15
CA ALA A 86 -18.56 8.54 -14.81
C ALA A 86 -18.47 10.04 -14.46
N PRO A 87 -19.53 10.63 -13.88
CA PRO A 87 -19.59 12.07 -13.59
C PRO A 87 -18.64 12.50 -12.46
N MET A 88 -18.28 11.57 -11.57
CA MET A 88 -17.37 11.83 -10.46
C MET A 88 -16.06 11.05 -10.62
N ILE A 89 -14.94 11.69 -10.30
CA ILE A 89 -13.63 11.05 -10.19
C ILE A 89 -13.26 10.97 -8.71
N VAL A 90 -12.96 9.78 -8.21
CA VAL A 90 -12.51 9.54 -6.85
C VAL A 90 -11.07 9.03 -6.89
N VAL A 91 -10.18 9.77 -6.23
CA VAL A 91 -8.76 9.39 -6.09
C VAL A 91 -8.45 9.20 -4.63
N ALA A 92 -8.25 7.95 -4.21
CA ALA A 92 -8.09 7.60 -2.81
C ALA A 92 -6.71 7.02 -2.50
N CYS A 93 -6.21 7.36 -1.31
CA CYS A 93 -4.97 6.82 -0.79
C CYS A 93 -5.26 5.45 -0.17
N ARG A 94 -4.47 4.42 -0.47
CA ARG A 94 -4.55 3.10 0.20
C ARG A 94 -4.40 3.18 1.73
N GLY A 95 -3.80 4.25 2.26
CA GLY A 95 -3.76 4.51 3.71
C GLY A 95 -5.07 4.99 4.33
N ASN A 96 -5.92 5.64 3.53
CA ASN A 96 -7.27 6.07 3.93
C ASN A 96 -8.30 4.98 3.59
N VAL A 97 -8.22 4.49 2.36
CA VAL A 97 -9.14 3.53 1.75
C VAL A 97 -8.35 2.29 1.30
N PRO A 98 -8.15 1.31 2.20
CA PRO A 98 -7.34 0.13 1.92
C PRO A 98 -8.09 -0.97 1.11
N SER A 99 -9.41 -0.85 0.94
CA SER A 99 -10.23 -1.79 0.16
C SER A 99 -11.42 -1.07 -0.50
N GLU A 100 -12.01 -1.70 -1.51
CA GLU A 100 -13.21 -1.20 -2.20
C GLU A 100 -14.44 -1.14 -1.28
N GLU A 101 -14.64 -2.13 -0.41
CA GLU A 101 -15.66 -2.10 0.63
C GLU A 101 -15.53 -0.83 1.50
N ASN A 102 -14.29 -0.46 1.86
CA ASN A 102 -14.02 0.75 2.62
C ASN A 102 -14.35 2.01 1.81
N LEU A 103 -14.05 1.99 0.50
CA LEU A 103 -14.36 3.08 -0.44
C LEU A 103 -15.86 3.33 -0.51
N MET A 104 -16.63 2.29 -0.84
CA MET A 104 -18.09 2.36 -0.97
C MET A 104 -18.73 2.93 0.30
N ARG A 105 -18.34 2.40 1.47
CA ARG A 105 -18.81 2.89 2.77
C ARG A 105 -18.50 4.37 2.98
N ARG A 106 -17.30 4.84 2.63
CA ARG A 106 -16.90 6.25 2.79
C ARG A 106 -17.55 7.17 1.75
N LEU A 107 -17.97 6.62 0.62
CA LEU A 107 -18.77 7.32 -0.38
C LEU A 107 -20.27 7.31 -0.04
N GLY A 108 -20.73 6.38 0.80
CA GLY A 108 -22.14 6.17 1.12
C GLY A 108 -22.89 5.31 0.07
N VAL A 109 -22.14 4.61 -0.77
CA VAL A 109 -22.63 3.78 -1.88
C VAL A 109 -23.00 2.39 -1.36
N ARG A 110 -24.09 1.80 -1.88
CA ARG A 110 -24.64 0.54 -1.38
C ARG A 110 -24.38 -0.66 -2.28
N SER A 111 -24.03 -0.45 -3.55
CA SER A 111 -23.71 -1.53 -4.51
C SER A 111 -22.55 -1.16 -5.44
N GLU A 112 -21.83 -2.15 -5.95
CA GLU A 112 -20.75 -1.96 -6.94
C GLU A 112 -21.27 -1.34 -8.23
N GLU A 113 -22.50 -1.67 -8.64
CA GLU A 113 -23.16 -1.07 -9.80
C GLU A 113 -23.35 0.45 -9.62
N GLU A 114 -23.82 0.88 -8.44
CA GLU A 114 -23.94 2.30 -8.10
C GLU A 114 -22.57 2.97 -8.08
N LEU A 115 -21.54 2.28 -7.58
CA LEU A 115 -20.16 2.77 -7.57
C LEU A 115 -19.68 3.03 -9.00
N HIS A 116 -19.70 2.02 -9.87
CA HIS A 116 -19.15 2.10 -11.22
C HIS A 116 -19.96 2.99 -12.17
N SER A 117 -21.26 3.17 -11.90
CA SER A 117 -22.11 4.06 -12.71
C SER A 117 -21.87 5.54 -12.38
N ASN A 118 -21.53 5.87 -11.13
CA ASN A 118 -21.41 7.26 -10.68
C ASN A 118 -19.96 7.72 -10.49
N TYR A 119 -19.04 6.80 -10.26
CA TYR A 119 -17.67 7.10 -9.85
C TYR A 119 -16.66 6.36 -10.72
N PHE A 120 -15.72 7.10 -11.29
CA PHE A 120 -14.44 6.53 -11.68
C PHE A 120 -13.54 6.50 -10.44
N THR A 121 -13.08 5.33 -10.03
CA THR A 121 -12.32 5.16 -8.79
C THR A 121 -10.88 4.77 -9.06
N MET A 122 -9.93 5.48 -8.43
CA MET A 122 -8.51 5.16 -8.48
C MET A 122 -7.96 5.01 -7.06
N LEU A 123 -7.41 3.83 -6.75
CA LEU A 123 -6.72 3.56 -5.50
C LEU A 123 -5.21 3.70 -5.68
N LEU A 124 -4.67 4.85 -5.29
CA LEU A 124 -3.24 5.10 -5.35
C LEU A 124 -2.55 4.66 -4.06
N PRO A 125 -1.28 4.19 -4.14
CA PRO A 125 -0.47 4.02 -2.93
C PRO A 125 -0.35 5.32 -2.14
N CYS A 126 -0.28 6.46 -2.83
CA CYS A 126 -0.32 7.77 -2.21
C CYS A 126 -0.93 8.79 -3.15
N VAL A 127 -1.99 9.49 -2.73
CA VAL A 127 -2.56 10.60 -3.52
C VAL A 127 -1.65 11.82 -3.61
N GLY A 128 -0.61 11.91 -2.76
CA GLY A 128 0.42 12.93 -2.86
C GLY A 128 1.16 12.93 -4.20
N ARG A 129 1.16 11.79 -4.92
CA ARG A 129 1.77 11.67 -6.25
C ARG A 129 0.98 12.34 -7.37
N LEU A 130 -0.27 12.74 -7.11
CA LEU A 130 -1.16 13.29 -8.13
C LEU A 130 -0.63 14.66 -8.61
N ARG A 131 -0.46 14.82 -9.92
CA ARG A 131 -0.04 16.10 -10.52
C ARG A 131 -1.18 17.13 -10.46
N ALA A 132 -0.83 18.42 -10.53
CA ALA A 132 -1.83 19.48 -10.51
C ALA A 132 -2.65 19.48 -11.82
N GLU A 133 -1.96 19.19 -12.91
CA GLU A 133 -2.46 19.03 -14.28
C GLU A 133 -3.62 18.05 -14.34
N PHE A 134 -3.51 16.91 -13.65
CA PHE A 134 -4.59 15.93 -13.51
C PHE A 134 -5.88 16.56 -12.94
N ILE A 135 -5.75 17.31 -11.84
CA ILE A 135 -6.89 17.89 -11.14
C ILE A 135 -7.50 19.01 -12.00
N ILE A 136 -6.66 19.80 -12.68
CA ILE A 136 -7.09 20.84 -13.60
C ILE A 136 -7.88 20.22 -14.76
N ASP A 137 -7.34 19.20 -15.42
CA ASP A 137 -8.01 18.56 -16.55
C ASP A 137 -9.36 17.95 -16.15
N ALA A 138 -9.40 17.25 -15.02
CA ALA A 138 -10.61 16.64 -14.49
C ALA A 138 -11.72 17.67 -14.21
N VAL A 139 -11.38 18.84 -13.67
CA VAL A 139 -12.36 19.89 -13.32
C VAL A 139 -12.70 20.78 -14.51
N VAL A 140 -11.70 21.30 -15.22
CA VAL A 140 -11.88 22.35 -16.24
C VAL A 140 -12.26 21.76 -17.58
N SER A 141 -11.48 20.80 -18.08
CA SER A 141 -11.72 20.22 -19.41
C SER A 141 -12.94 19.29 -19.39
N ARG A 142 -13.12 18.53 -18.30
CA ARG A 142 -14.12 17.45 -18.23
C ARG A 142 -15.37 17.81 -17.43
N GLY A 143 -15.38 18.92 -16.69
CA GLY A 143 -16.51 19.35 -15.88
C GLY A 143 -16.91 18.34 -14.79
N ARG A 144 -15.98 17.49 -14.33
CA ARG A 144 -16.26 16.43 -13.36
C ARG A 144 -16.02 16.91 -11.94
N LYS A 145 -16.83 16.38 -11.02
CA LYS A 145 -16.58 16.52 -9.59
C LYS A 145 -15.42 15.61 -9.19
N VAL A 146 -14.44 16.16 -8.48
CA VAL A 146 -13.26 15.42 -8.01
C VAL A 146 -13.31 15.23 -6.51
N VAL A 147 -13.26 13.98 -6.06
CA VAL A 147 -13.17 13.61 -4.64
C VAL A 147 -11.78 13.06 -4.37
N LEU A 148 -10.99 13.78 -3.58
CA LEU A 148 -9.66 13.38 -3.16
C LEU A 148 -9.71 12.82 -1.75
N MET A 149 -9.17 11.62 -1.53
CA MET A 149 -9.23 10.95 -0.23
C MET A 149 -7.82 10.67 0.33
N PRO A 150 -7.09 11.71 0.79
CA PRO A 150 -5.79 11.55 1.45
C PRO A 150 -5.94 10.92 2.84
N CYS A 151 -4.85 10.35 3.36
CA CYS A 151 -4.78 10.03 4.79
C CYS A 151 -4.59 11.30 5.63
N GLU A 152 -4.82 11.22 6.93
CA GLU A 152 -4.46 12.30 7.85
C GLU A 152 -2.93 12.53 7.84
N GLU A 153 -2.50 13.76 8.10
CA GLU A 153 -1.09 14.16 7.98
C GLU A 153 -0.22 13.42 9.00
N ASP A 154 -0.67 13.35 10.26
CA ASP A 154 0.00 12.61 11.32
C ASP A 154 0.00 11.10 11.10
N PHE A 155 -0.79 10.58 10.14
CA PHE A 155 -0.80 9.17 9.76
C PHE A 155 0.07 8.88 8.53
N CYS A 156 0.49 9.89 7.78
CA CYS A 156 1.05 9.72 6.43
C CYS A 156 2.26 8.77 6.39
N ARG A 157 2.10 7.60 5.76
CA ARG A 157 3.15 6.58 5.60
C ARG A 157 4.30 6.99 4.68
N PHE A 158 4.12 8.06 3.90
CA PHE A 158 5.17 8.67 3.08
C PHE A 158 5.63 10.02 3.65
N VAL A 159 5.34 10.30 4.93
CA VAL A 159 5.71 11.52 5.67
C VAL A 159 5.01 12.79 5.17
N ARG A 160 5.16 13.13 3.88
CA ARG A 160 4.69 14.39 3.28
C ARG A 160 3.69 14.21 2.14
N GLY A 161 3.16 13.00 1.95
CA GLY A 161 2.24 12.69 0.86
C GLY A 161 0.93 13.49 0.93
N SER A 162 0.27 13.48 2.10
CA SER A 162 -0.97 14.24 2.31
C SER A 162 -0.72 15.75 2.28
N GLU A 163 0.35 16.22 2.91
CA GLU A 163 0.79 17.63 2.89
C GLU A 163 0.97 18.11 1.43
N ALA A 164 1.67 17.34 0.60
CA ALA A 164 1.92 17.67 -0.80
C ALA A 164 0.61 17.83 -1.60
N LEU A 165 -0.35 16.91 -1.42
CA LEU A 165 -1.66 17.04 -2.05
C LEU A 165 -2.39 18.29 -1.56
N MET A 166 -2.43 18.52 -0.25
CA MET A 166 -3.18 19.64 0.32
C MET A 166 -2.67 20.99 -0.17
N LYS A 167 -1.34 21.17 -0.27
CA LYS A 167 -0.73 22.37 -0.85
C LYS A 167 -1.16 22.58 -2.31
N LYS A 168 -1.18 21.51 -3.11
CA LYS A 168 -1.67 21.56 -4.51
C LYS A 168 -3.14 21.95 -4.58
N VAL A 169 -4.01 21.32 -3.79
CA VAL A 169 -5.45 21.65 -3.77
C VAL A 169 -5.69 23.10 -3.35
N GLN A 170 -4.96 23.60 -2.34
CA GLN A 170 -5.05 24.99 -1.91
C GLN A 170 -4.59 25.97 -2.99
N MET A 171 -3.48 25.67 -3.66
CA MET A 171 -3.00 26.45 -4.81
C MET A 171 -4.04 26.49 -5.94
N LEU A 172 -4.57 25.33 -6.32
CA LEU A 172 -5.58 25.22 -7.38
C LEU A 172 -6.87 25.96 -7.06
N ARG A 173 -7.38 25.87 -5.82
CA ARG A 173 -8.56 26.63 -5.39
C ARG A 173 -8.37 28.14 -5.54
N ARG A 174 -7.17 28.66 -5.28
CA ARG A 174 -6.85 30.09 -5.49
C ARG A 174 -6.87 30.44 -6.99
N ILE A 175 -6.18 29.64 -7.81
CA ILE A 175 -6.15 29.83 -9.28
C ILE A 175 -7.57 29.81 -9.85
N PHE A 176 -8.39 28.82 -9.48
CA PHE A 176 -9.77 28.73 -9.97
C PHE A 176 -10.62 29.93 -9.53
N SER A 177 -10.47 30.39 -8.29
CA SER A 177 -11.15 31.59 -7.81
C SER A 177 -10.77 32.84 -8.62
N GLU A 178 -9.49 33.01 -8.97
CA GLU A 178 -9.03 34.13 -9.80
C GLU A 178 -9.55 34.06 -11.24
N LEU A 179 -9.73 32.84 -11.77
CA LEU A 179 -10.28 32.59 -13.10
C LEU A 179 -11.82 32.62 -13.14
N GLY A 180 -12.50 32.84 -12.00
CA GLY A 180 -13.97 32.79 -11.92
C GLY A 180 -14.54 31.37 -12.09
N ILE A 181 -13.72 30.33 -11.94
CA ILE A 181 -14.12 28.93 -11.99
C ILE A 181 -14.51 28.51 -10.57
N SER A 182 -15.67 27.88 -10.41
CA SER A 182 -16.10 27.28 -9.14
C SER A 182 -15.86 25.77 -9.18
N PRO A 183 -14.70 25.29 -8.70
CA PRO A 183 -14.32 23.90 -8.86
C PRO A 183 -15.05 23.01 -7.85
N GLU A 184 -15.61 21.89 -8.30
CA GLU A 184 -16.15 20.86 -7.41
C GLU A 184 -15.04 19.91 -6.95
N ILE A 185 -14.15 20.41 -6.07
CA ILE A 185 -13.09 19.61 -5.45
C ILE A 185 -13.41 19.36 -3.97
N GLU A 186 -13.77 18.12 -3.68
CA GLU A 186 -14.05 17.62 -2.33
C GLU A 186 -12.82 16.87 -1.78
N VAL A 187 -12.50 17.06 -0.50
CA VAL A 187 -11.41 16.34 0.17
C VAL A 187 -11.95 15.59 1.38
N ARG A 188 -11.84 14.25 1.39
CA ARG A 188 -12.29 13.39 2.49
C ARG A 188 -11.12 12.68 3.17
N ARG A 189 -10.63 13.25 4.27
CA ARG A 189 -9.55 12.65 5.07
C ARG A 189 -10.01 11.40 5.82
N GLY A 190 -9.07 10.52 6.12
CA GLY A 190 -9.37 9.30 6.85
C GLY A 190 -8.19 8.37 7.00
N VAL A 191 -8.31 7.48 7.96
CA VAL A 191 -7.26 6.58 8.39
C VAL A 191 -7.89 5.30 8.89
N LEU A 192 -7.24 4.18 8.60
CA LEU A 192 -7.58 2.92 9.25
C LEU A 192 -7.01 2.95 10.68
N LYS A 193 -7.85 2.66 11.68
CA LYS A 193 -7.46 2.55 13.08
C LYS A 193 -7.93 1.20 13.62
N VAL A 194 -7.35 0.80 14.75
CA VAL A 194 -7.71 -0.46 15.42
C VAL A 194 -9.03 -0.30 16.17
N GLU A 195 -9.83 -1.36 16.19
CA GLU A 195 -11.04 -1.46 16.99
C GLU A 195 -10.75 -2.37 18.18
N PHE A 196 -10.77 -1.81 19.39
CA PHE A 196 -10.45 -2.54 20.62
C PHE A 196 -11.71 -2.96 21.37
N LYS A 197 -11.74 -4.19 21.86
CA LYS A 197 -12.82 -4.83 22.62
C LYS A 197 -12.31 -5.13 24.05
N PRO A 198 -12.44 -4.17 25.00
CA PRO A 198 -11.85 -4.29 26.33
C PRO A 198 -12.25 -5.56 27.09
N TYR A 199 -13.49 -6.00 26.92
CA TYR A 199 -14.06 -7.18 27.60
C TYR A 199 -13.44 -8.52 27.15
N ARG A 200 -12.67 -8.55 26.06
CA ARG A 200 -11.88 -9.73 25.62
C ARG A 200 -10.42 -9.64 26.04
N CYS A 201 -9.94 -8.50 26.54
CA CYS A 201 -8.53 -8.29 26.80
C CYS A 201 -8.04 -9.13 27.98
N LEU A 202 -6.93 -9.85 27.80
CA LEU A 202 -6.27 -10.64 28.84
C LEU A 202 -5.17 -9.87 29.59
N GLY A 203 -4.74 -8.72 29.07
CA GLY A 203 -3.63 -7.95 29.63
C GLY A 203 -2.24 -8.54 29.43
N CYS A 204 -2.06 -9.39 28.42
CA CYS A 204 -0.77 -10.04 28.14
C CYS A 204 0.32 -9.11 27.59
N ALA A 205 0.00 -7.84 27.27
CA ALA A 205 0.91 -6.83 26.75
C ALA A 205 1.58 -7.11 25.38
N GLU A 206 1.21 -8.18 24.66
CA GLU A 206 1.69 -8.45 23.29
C GLU A 206 1.47 -7.27 22.34
N CYS A 207 0.27 -6.68 22.38
CA CYS A 207 -0.04 -5.51 21.55
C CYS A 207 0.86 -4.31 21.85
N GLN A 208 1.30 -4.12 23.10
CA GLN A 208 2.25 -3.08 23.49
C GLN A 208 3.66 -3.45 23.02
N ALA A 209 4.10 -4.69 23.24
CA ALA A 209 5.43 -5.15 22.88
C ALA A 209 5.73 -5.03 21.37
N PHE A 210 4.72 -5.29 20.53
CA PHE A 210 4.86 -5.27 19.07
C PHE A 210 4.32 -4.01 18.39
N CYS A 211 3.88 -2.98 19.13
CA CYS A 211 3.38 -1.75 18.51
C CYS A 211 4.54 -0.85 18.06
N PRO A 212 4.78 -0.66 16.74
CA PRO A 212 5.88 0.20 16.29
C PRO A 212 5.76 1.66 16.71
N THR A 213 4.53 2.13 16.86
CA THR A 213 4.25 3.55 17.08
C THR A 213 4.10 3.87 18.56
N GLY A 214 4.17 2.87 19.45
CA GLY A 214 3.86 3.04 20.87
C GLY A 214 2.40 3.41 21.16
N ALA A 215 1.48 3.17 20.20
CA ALA A 215 0.06 3.46 20.35
C ALA A 215 -0.60 2.56 21.40
N ALA A 216 -0.20 1.29 21.49
CA ALA A 216 -0.76 0.33 22.43
C ALA A 216 0.03 0.35 23.75
N ARG A 217 -0.67 0.45 24.89
CA ARG A 217 -0.10 0.42 26.24
C ARG A 217 -0.98 -0.42 27.16
N VAL A 218 -0.43 -1.01 28.21
CA VAL A 218 -1.20 -1.71 29.25
C VAL A 218 -1.06 -0.93 30.55
N ILE A 219 -2.18 -0.52 31.14
CA ILE A 219 -2.21 0.43 32.28
C ILE A 219 -2.47 -0.29 33.60
N HIS A 220 -1.45 -0.50 34.42
CA HIS A 220 -1.64 -0.99 35.79
C HIS A 220 -2.29 0.07 36.71
N PRO A 221 -3.20 -0.32 37.64
CA PRO A 221 -3.46 -1.67 38.16
C PRO A 221 -4.51 -2.50 37.39
N GLY A 222 -4.97 -2.08 36.20
CA GLY A 222 -5.87 -2.87 35.35
C GLY A 222 -5.11 -3.63 34.25
N PRO A 223 -5.37 -4.92 33.99
CA PRO A 223 -4.70 -5.64 32.90
C PRO A 223 -5.34 -5.33 31.54
N VAL A 224 -5.79 -4.10 31.28
CA VAL A 224 -6.48 -3.77 30.02
C VAL A 224 -5.57 -2.89 29.19
N ALA A 225 -5.48 -3.23 27.91
CA ALA A 225 -4.77 -2.41 26.94
C ALA A 225 -5.53 -1.09 26.70
N ASP A 226 -4.78 -0.04 26.42
CA ASP A 226 -5.25 1.27 25.97
C ASP A 226 -4.53 1.64 24.67
N PHE A 227 -5.21 2.37 23.81
CA PHE A 227 -4.73 2.68 22.47
C PHE A 227 -4.85 4.17 22.17
N ASP A 228 -3.69 4.81 22.02
CA ASP A 228 -3.59 6.18 21.53
C ASP A 228 -3.90 6.21 20.02
N MET A 229 -5.10 6.70 19.70
CA MET A 229 -5.59 6.75 18.33
C MET A 229 -4.98 7.87 17.51
N ASP A 230 -4.31 8.85 18.12
CA ASP A 230 -3.66 9.94 17.38
C ASP A 230 -2.40 9.39 16.69
N ILE A 231 -1.61 8.58 17.41
CA ILE A 231 -0.38 7.99 16.88
C ILE A 231 -0.56 6.60 16.24
N CYS A 232 -1.72 5.95 16.42
CA CYS A 232 -2.01 4.67 15.79
C CYS A 232 -1.97 4.75 14.26
N LYS A 233 -1.11 3.94 13.63
CA LYS A 233 -0.97 3.86 12.16
C LYS A 233 -1.77 2.74 11.51
N GLY A 234 -2.71 2.10 12.22
CA GLY A 234 -3.60 1.08 11.68
C GLY A 234 -2.89 -0.08 10.98
N CYS A 235 -1.71 -0.49 11.48
CA CYS A 235 -0.91 -1.55 10.87
C CYS A 235 -1.48 -2.95 11.12
N GLY A 236 -2.19 -3.14 12.23
CA GLY A 236 -2.86 -4.40 12.56
C GLY A 236 -1.96 -5.45 13.22
N ILE A 237 -0.70 -5.15 13.48
CA ILE A 237 0.21 -6.06 14.18
C ILE A 237 -0.39 -6.54 15.51
N CYS A 238 -0.93 -5.60 16.29
CA CYS A 238 -1.62 -5.90 17.55
C CYS A 238 -2.81 -6.88 17.39
N ALA A 239 -3.50 -6.87 16.26
CA ALA A 239 -4.59 -7.82 15.98
C ALA A 239 -4.05 -9.23 15.67
N ALA A 240 -2.89 -9.32 15.01
CA ALA A 240 -2.24 -10.61 14.70
C ALA A 240 -1.64 -11.29 15.94
N VAL A 241 -1.10 -10.50 16.88
CA VAL A 241 -0.48 -11.04 18.11
C VAL A 241 -1.46 -11.18 19.28
N CYS A 242 -2.72 -10.77 19.14
CA CYS A 242 -3.70 -10.82 20.22
C CYS A 242 -4.33 -12.22 20.34
N PRO A 243 -3.99 -13.04 21.35
CA PRO A 243 -4.53 -14.39 21.47
C PRO A 243 -6.02 -14.43 21.80
N ALA A 244 -6.59 -13.32 22.27
CA ALA A 244 -8.00 -13.22 22.63
C ALA A 244 -8.86 -12.57 21.53
N HIS A 245 -8.26 -12.21 20.39
CA HIS A 245 -8.92 -11.45 19.32
C HIS A 245 -9.71 -10.25 19.88
N ALA A 246 -9.07 -9.52 20.79
CA ALA A 246 -9.60 -8.32 21.44
C ALA A 246 -9.34 -7.06 20.62
N VAL A 247 -8.50 -7.14 19.58
CA VAL A 247 -8.15 -6.02 18.71
C VAL A 247 -8.42 -6.45 17.27
N ASP A 248 -9.12 -5.62 16.52
CA ASP A 248 -9.43 -5.84 15.11
C ASP A 248 -9.01 -4.64 14.26
N LEU A 249 -8.98 -4.86 12.95
CA LEU A 249 -8.98 -3.80 11.95
C LEU A 249 -10.19 -3.99 11.05
N LYS A 250 -10.97 -2.93 10.85
CA LYS A 250 -12.16 -3.00 10.01
C LYS A 250 -11.82 -3.39 8.57
N GLY A 251 -12.40 -4.50 8.09
CA GLY A 251 -12.10 -5.12 6.79
C GLY A 251 -11.03 -6.22 6.86
N TRP A 252 -10.33 -6.35 7.99
CA TRP A 252 -9.32 -7.37 8.28
C TRP A 252 -9.58 -8.02 9.65
N GLU A 253 -10.85 -8.09 10.06
CA GLU A 253 -11.28 -8.88 11.21
C GLU A 253 -10.89 -10.35 10.96
N PHE A 254 -10.51 -11.07 12.01
CA PHE A 254 -10.02 -12.44 11.89
C PHE A 254 -10.98 -13.34 11.08
N ASP A 255 -12.27 -13.32 11.44
CA ASP A 255 -13.29 -14.16 10.82
C ASP A 255 -13.55 -13.78 9.35
N LYS A 256 -13.40 -12.51 8.98
CA LYS A 256 -13.59 -12.08 7.57
C LYS A 256 -12.48 -12.60 6.68
N ILE A 257 -11.23 -12.52 7.13
CA ILE A 257 -10.10 -13.08 6.37
C ILE A 257 -10.23 -14.60 6.30
N SER A 258 -10.63 -15.25 7.39
CA SER A 258 -10.90 -16.69 7.42
C SER A 258 -11.98 -17.10 6.41
N ALA A 259 -13.11 -16.39 6.38
CA ALA A 259 -14.18 -16.64 5.41
C ALA A 259 -13.72 -16.40 3.97
N LYS A 260 -12.90 -15.37 3.72
CA LYS A 260 -12.33 -15.11 2.41
C LYS A 260 -11.38 -16.25 1.97
N ILE A 261 -10.55 -16.77 2.86
CA ILE A 261 -9.68 -17.93 2.58
C ILE A 261 -10.52 -19.14 2.19
N HIS A 262 -11.65 -19.34 2.86
CA HIS A 262 -12.59 -20.40 2.52
C HIS A 262 -13.19 -20.26 1.12
N GLU A 263 -13.68 -19.08 0.77
CA GLU A 263 -14.18 -18.80 -0.58
C GLU A 263 -13.10 -19.02 -1.66
N ILE A 264 -11.85 -18.68 -1.33
CA ILE A 264 -10.69 -18.85 -2.22
C ILE A 264 -10.35 -20.33 -2.40
N SER A 265 -10.41 -21.12 -1.33
CA SER A 265 -10.10 -22.55 -1.37
C SER A 265 -11.09 -23.32 -2.24
N GLU A 266 -12.38 -22.95 -2.20
CA GLU A 266 -13.42 -23.52 -3.07
C GLU A 266 -13.17 -23.30 -4.56
N LYS A 267 -12.51 -22.20 -4.92
CA LYS A 267 -12.13 -21.85 -6.31
C LYS A 267 -10.89 -22.61 -6.80
N LYS A 268 -10.30 -23.49 -5.98
CA LYS A 268 -9.11 -24.31 -6.29
C LYS A 268 -7.90 -23.50 -6.79
N VAL A 269 -7.66 -22.34 -6.18
CA VAL A 269 -6.47 -21.53 -6.50
C VAL A 269 -5.19 -22.30 -6.17
N LYS A 270 -4.13 -22.05 -6.93
CA LYS A 270 -2.81 -22.65 -6.70
C LYS A 270 -2.11 -21.97 -5.53
N LEU A 271 -2.17 -20.65 -5.47
CA LEU A 271 -1.36 -19.84 -4.57
C LEU A 271 -2.20 -18.73 -3.96
N LEU A 272 -2.09 -18.57 -2.63
CA LEU A 272 -2.60 -17.42 -1.90
C LEU A 272 -1.45 -16.48 -1.54
N VAL A 273 -1.58 -15.20 -1.86
CA VAL A 273 -0.56 -14.18 -1.57
C VAL A 273 -1.12 -13.15 -0.59
N PHE A 274 -0.54 -13.04 0.60
CA PHE A 274 -0.76 -11.91 1.50
C PHE A 274 0.21 -10.79 1.14
N CYS A 275 -0.30 -9.69 0.61
CA CYS A 275 0.55 -8.63 0.04
C CYS A 275 0.48 -7.33 0.84
N CYS A 276 1.61 -6.90 1.42
CA CYS A 276 1.71 -5.59 2.05
C CYS A 276 1.42 -4.48 1.03
N GLN A 277 0.45 -3.62 1.33
CA GLN A 277 -0.01 -2.56 0.41
C GLN A 277 1.02 -1.45 0.12
N TRP A 278 2.16 -1.47 0.80
CA TRP A 278 3.26 -0.50 0.60
C TRP A 278 4.47 -1.08 -0.13
N CYS A 279 4.44 -2.39 -0.38
CA CYS A 279 5.56 -3.16 -0.88
C CYS A 279 5.48 -3.38 -2.39
N GLU A 280 4.31 -3.74 -2.87
CA GLU A 280 4.11 -4.13 -4.26
C GLU A 280 2.80 -3.51 -4.79
N PHE A 281 2.89 -2.34 -5.41
CA PHE A 281 1.71 -1.63 -5.93
C PHE A 281 1.17 -2.31 -7.18
N GLY A 282 2.06 -2.75 -8.08
CA GLY A 282 1.69 -3.33 -9.37
C GLY A 282 0.85 -4.60 -9.21
N ALA A 283 1.26 -5.50 -8.31
CA ALA A 283 0.47 -6.72 -8.03
C ALA A 283 -0.92 -6.42 -7.49
N LEU A 284 -1.06 -5.34 -6.71
CA LEU A 284 -2.32 -4.97 -6.09
C LEU A 284 -3.28 -4.22 -7.02
N ASP A 285 -2.80 -3.73 -8.15
CA ASP A 285 -3.63 -3.13 -9.20
C ASP A 285 -4.05 -4.19 -10.23
N ARG A 286 -3.29 -5.29 -10.34
CA ARG A 286 -3.53 -6.41 -11.28
C ARG A 286 -4.10 -7.67 -10.60
N ILE A 287 -4.81 -7.52 -9.48
CA ILE A 287 -5.36 -8.68 -8.74
C ILE A 287 -6.28 -9.53 -9.62
N ALA A 288 -7.11 -8.89 -10.45
CA ALA A 288 -8.03 -9.59 -11.35
C ALA A 288 -7.28 -10.44 -12.39
N GLU A 289 -6.23 -9.89 -13.02
CA GLU A 289 -5.37 -10.62 -13.96
C GLU A 289 -4.68 -11.80 -13.29
N ARG A 290 -4.14 -11.60 -12.07
CA ARG A 290 -3.48 -12.68 -11.31
C ARG A 290 -4.42 -13.82 -10.94
N ARG A 291 -5.71 -13.52 -10.72
CA ARG A 291 -6.72 -14.56 -10.46
C ARG A 291 -6.88 -15.52 -11.63
N GLU A 292 -6.75 -15.03 -12.87
CA GLU A 292 -6.79 -15.88 -14.08
C GLU A 292 -5.60 -16.85 -14.16
N GLU A 293 -4.46 -16.49 -13.54
CA GLU A 293 -3.28 -17.34 -13.40
C GLU A 293 -3.40 -18.36 -12.25
N GLY A 294 -4.54 -18.37 -11.53
CA GLY A 294 -4.77 -19.22 -10.36
C GLY A 294 -4.11 -18.71 -9.09
N ILE A 295 -3.85 -17.41 -9.00
CA ILE A 295 -3.19 -16.74 -7.87
C ILE A 295 -4.18 -15.74 -7.27
N GLU A 296 -4.51 -15.90 -5.99
CA GLU A 296 -5.33 -14.90 -5.29
C GLU A 296 -4.47 -14.03 -4.38
N ILE A 297 -4.69 -12.72 -4.41
CA ILE A 297 -3.97 -11.76 -3.59
C ILE A 297 -4.92 -11.13 -2.57
N ILE A 298 -4.57 -11.26 -1.28
CA ILE A 298 -5.20 -10.51 -0.19
C ILE A 298 -4.32 -9.30 0.15
N PRO A 299 -4.77 -8.06 -0.15
CA PRO A 299 -4.05 -6.87 0.28
C PRO A 299 -4.06 -6.79 1.81
N MET A 300 -2.91 -6.52 2.40
CA MET A 300 -2.73 -6.33 3.83
C MET A 300 -2.29 -4.90 4.13
N PRO A 301 -2.82 -4.27 5.19
CA PRO A 301 -2.39 -2.93 5.60
C PRO A 301 -0.89 -2.91 5.97
N CYS A 302 -0.36 -4.05 6.42
CA CYS A 302 1.02 -4.35 6.72
C CYS A 302 1.21 -5.88 6.66
N SER A 303 2.38 -6.38 6.23
CA SER A 303 2.70 -7.81 6.30
C SER A 303 2.69 -8.36 7.73
N GLY A 304 3.03 -7.54 8.73
CA GLY A 304 2.96 -7.91 10.14
C GLY A 304 1.54 -8.14 10.68
N ARG A 305 0.48 -7.90 9.89
CA ARG A 305 -0.90 -8.26 10.23
C ARG A 305 -1.23 -9.70 9.84
N VAL A 306 -0.43 -10.37 9.01
CA VAL A 306 -0.67 -11.76 8.62
C VAL A 306 -0.73 -12.63 9.87
N ASP A 307 -1.83 -13.34 10.04
CA ASP A 307 -2.07 -14.23 11.18
C ASP A 307 -1.58 -15.64 10.82
N PRO A 308 -0.75 -16.31 11.67
CA PRO A 308 -0.31 -17.68 11.43
C PRO A 308 -1.46 -18.65 11.19
N LEU A 309 -2.59 -18.46 11.88
CA LEU A 309 -3.73 -19.36 11.76
C LEU A 309 -4.37 -19.27 10.37
N HIS A 310 -4.36 -18.09 9.74
CA HIS A 310 -4.83 -17.94 8.36
C HIS A 310 -3.91 -18.61 7.35
N VAL A 311 -2.59 -18.60 7.58
CA VAL A 311 -1.64 -19.34 6.73
C VAL A 311 -1.88 -20.84 6.85
N ILE A 312 -2.04 -21.35 8.06
CA ILE A 312 -2.32 -22.77 8.32
C ILE A 312 -3.68 -23.17 7.71
N GLN A 313 -4.72 -22.35 7.92
CA GLN A 313 -6.06 -22.57 7.37
C GLN A 313 -5.99 -22.70 5.84
N ALA A 314 -5.33 -21.76 5.16
CA ALA A 314 -5.20 -21.78 3.70
C ALA A 314 -4.61 -23.11 3.20
N LEU A 315 -3.53 -23.58 3.83
CA LEU A 315 -2.90 -24.86 3.47
C LEU A 315 -3.80 -26.07 3.76
N TYR A 316 -4.49 -26.05 4.90
CA TYR A 316 -5.38 -27.13 5.35
C TYR A 316 -6.61 -27.26 4.43
N GLU A 317 -7.13 -26.15 3.93
CA GLU A 317 -8.25 -26.12 2.99
C GLU A 317 -7.83 -26.41 1.53
N GLY A 318 -6.57 -26.75 1.29
CA GLY A 318 -6.11 -27.30 0.01
C GLY A 318 -5.42 -26.30 -0.92
N ILE A 319 -5.18 -25.05 -0.50
CA ILE A 319 -4.39 -24.09 -1.28
C ILE A 319 -2.94 -24.56 -1.32
N LYS A 320 -2.35 -24.76 -2.50
CA LYS A 320 -1.07 -25.45 -2.66
C LYS A 320 0.13 -24.72 -2.07
N GLY A 321 0.11 -23.38 -2.02
CA GLY A 321 1.09 -22.61 -1.29
C GLY A 321 0.57 -21.27 -0.81
N VAL A 322 1.30 -20.69 0.15
CA VAL A 322 1.02 -19.36 0.69
C VAL A 322 2.28 -18.51 0.57
N MET A 323 2.16 -17.33 -0.04
CA MET A 323 3.25 -16.37 -0.15
C MET A 323 2.92 -15.11 0.67
N ILE A 324 3.91 -14.58 1.38
CA ILE A 324 3.79 -13.33 2.14
C ILE A 324 4.77 -12.32 1.55
N ILE A 325 4.24 -11.21 1.03
CA ILE A 325 5.03 -10.12 0.46
C ILE A 325 5.20 -9.02 1.51
N ALA A 326 6.44 -8.76 1.89
CA ALA A 326 6.81 -7.83 2.95
C ALA A 326 7.86 -6.82 2.47
N CYS A 327 7.85 -5.62 3.05
CA CYS A 327 8.88 -4.63 2.77
C CYS A 327 10.23 -5.09 3.37
N PRO A 328 11.36 -4.83 2.70
CA PRO A 328 12.67 -4.77 3.34
C PRO A 328 12.63 -3.90 4.59
N GLU A 329 13.48 -4.21 5.55
CA GLU A 329 13.51 -3.55 6.86
C GLU A 329 13.70 -2.05 6.73
N GLU A 330 14.66 -1.66 5.90
CA GLU A 330 15.08 -0.28 5.66
C GLU A 330 14.04 0.52 4.85
N GLU A 331 13.02 -0.16 4.32
CA GLU A 331 11.97 0.42 3.47
C GLU A 331 10.58 0.33 4.09
N CYS A 332 10.45 -0.23 5.29
CA CYS A 332 9.16 -0.34 5.95
C CYS A 332 8.58 1.04 6.25
N LYS A 333 7.29 1.22 5.96
CA LYS A 333 6.57 2.48 6.20
C LYS A 333 6.07 2.64 7.65
N LEU A 334 6.56 1.78 8.55
CA LEU A 334 6.25 1.72 9.98
C LEU A 334 7.55 1.56 10.78
N ASP A 335 8.68 1.98 10.22
CA ASP A 335 10.02 1.78 10.77
C ASP A 335 10.28 0.27 11.02
N GLU A 336 10.89 -0.13 12.14
CA GLU A 336 11.21 -1.53 12.43
C GLU A 336 9.97 -2.43 12.69
N GLY A 337 8.77 -1.85 12.80
CA GLY A 337 7.57 -2.52 13.29
C GLY A 337 7.14 -3.78 12.56
N SER A 338 7.13 -3.74 11.23
CA SER A 338 6.70 -4.91 10.44
C SER A 338 7.69 -6.05 10.56
N LYS A 339 8.98 -5.73 10.72
CA LYS A 339 10.04 -6.73 10.79
C LYS A 339 9.87 -7.56 12.05
N THR A 340 9.93 -6.93 13.23
CA THR A 340 9.88 -7.65 14.51
C THR A 340 8.61 -8.49 14.64
N ALA A 341 7.47 -7.93 14.23
CA ALA A 341 6.21 -8.65 14.24
C ALA A 341 6.20 -9.82 13.24
N LEU A 342 6.66 -9.59 12.00
CA LEU A 342 6.70 -10.65 10.99
C LEU A 342 7.69 -11.74 11.40
N TYR A 343 8.91 -11.43 11.83
CA TYR A 343 9.88 -12.44 12.27
C TYR A 343 9.35 -13.28 13.43
N PHE A 344 8.79 -12.65 14.47
CA PHE A 344 8.22 -13.38 15.60
C PHE A 344 7.05 -14.29 15.17
N THR A 345 6.16 -13.76 14.35
CA THR A 345 5.00 -14.49 13.82
C THR A 345 5.43 -15.66 12.94
N MET A 346 6.51 -15.47 12.16
CA MET A 346 7.02 -16.45 11.21
C MET A 346 7.92 -17.50 11.85
N GLU A 347 8.67 -17.16 12.90
CA GLU A 347 9.42 -18.14 13.70
C GLU A 347 8.46 -19.17 14.30
N ARG A 348 7.39 -18.69 14.97
CA ARG A 348 6.32 -19.54 15.52
C ARG A 348 5.60 -20.36 14.45
N LEU A 349 5.34 -19.73 13.30
CA LEU A 349 4.72 -20.40 12.17
C LEU A 349 5.63 -21.50 11.61
N ASN A 350 6.92 -21.24 11.41
CA ASN A 350 7.87 -22.20 10.87
C ASN A 350 8.02 -23.42 11.77
N GLU A 351 8.12 -23.23 13.09
CA GLU A 351 8.12 -24.35 14.05
C GLU A 351 6.89 -25.25 13.87
N THR A 352 5.71 -24.64 13.74
CA THR A 352 4.45 -25.36 13.53
C THR A 352 4.41 -26.03 12.15
N LEU A 353 4.83 -25.33 11.10
CA LEU A 353 4.85 -25.86 9.73
C LEU A 353 5.81 -27.04 9.60
N SER A 354 6.98 -26.99 10.23
CA SER A 354 7.94 -28.10 10.24
C SER A 354 7.38 -29.35 10.92
N GLN A 355 6.61 -29.20 12.00
CA GLN A 355 5.91 -30.33 12.63
C GLN A 355 4.85 -30.96 11.70
N LEU A 356 4.31 -30.18 10.76
CA LEU A 356 3.31 -30.61 9.79
C LEU A 356 3.92 -31.00 8.43
N ASN A 357 5.23 -30.84 8.23
CA ASN A 357 5.93 -30.97 6.93
C ASN A 357 5.34 -30.05 5.84
N LEU A 358 4.97 -28.82 6.22
CA LEU A 358 4.35 -27.82 5.35
C LEU A 358 5.24 -26.60 5.09
N GLU A 359 6.44 -26.55 5.67
CA GLU A 359 7.32 -25.38 5.64
C GLU A 359 7.72 -24.94 4.23
N LYS A 360 7.89 -25.90 3.31
CA LYS A 360 8.21 -25.63 1.91
C LYS A 360 7.03 -25.04 1.11
N ARG A 361 5.80 -25.13 1.63
CA ARG A 361 4.58 -24.57 1.01
C ARG A 361 4.32 -23.13 1.44
N VAL A 362 5.20 -22.53 2.25
CA VAL A 362 5.10 -21.14 2.67
C VAL A 362 6.37 -20.39 2.28
N ARG A 363 6.24 -19.22 1.66
CA ARG A 363 7.38 -18.36 1.30
C ARG A 363 7.14 -16.92 1.71
N ILE A 364 8.12 -16.33 2.38
CA ILE A 364 8.18 -14.89 2.60
C ILE A 364 9.11 -14.30 1.55
N CYS A 365 8.68 -13.24 0.89
CA CYS A 365 9.49 -12.52 -0.07
C CYS A 365 9.56 -11.05 0.29
N PHE A 366 10.78 -10.51 0.26
CA PHE A 366 11.04 -9.10 0.46
C PHE A 366 11.21 -8.40 -0.89
N THR A 367 10.19 -7.66 -1.30
CA THR A 367 10.15 -6.94 -2.57
C THR A 367 10.19 -5.43 -2.34
N SER A 368 10.57 -4.68 -3.36
CA SER A 368 10.54 -3.23 -3.28
C SER A 368 10.09 -2.67 -4.62
N PRO A 369 9.25 -1.62 -4.64
CA PRO A 369 8.82 -0.97 -5.86
C PRO A 369 9.98 -0.26 -6.58
N LYS A 370 11.17 -0.20 -5.96
CA LYS A 370 12.39 0.29 -6.59
C LYS A 370 12.89 -0.63 -7.71
N TYR A 371 12.64 -1.93 -7.63
CA TYR A 371 13.20 -2.93 -8.54
C TYR A 371 12.08 -3.56 -9.38
N ILE A 372 12.00 -3.15 -10.65
CA ILE A 372 10.95 -3.62 -11.57
C ILE A 372 11.13 -5.12 -11.83
N GLY A 373 10.03 -5.87 -11.82
CA GLY A 373 10.02 -7.31 -12.15
C GLY A 373 10.42 -8.25 -11.01
N LYS A 374 11.02 -7.75 -9.93
CA LYS A 374 11.47 -8.59 -8.80
C LYS A 374 10.34 -9.43 -8.18
N PHE A 375 9.15 -8.84 -7.99
CA PHE A 375 7.99 -9.58 -7.47
C PHE A 375 7.58 -10.72 -8.41
N ASP A 376 7.46 -10.44 -9.71
CA ASP A 376 7.03 -11.43 -10.69
C ASP A 376 8.04 -12.58 -10.81
N GLU A 377 9.34 -12.27 -10.75
CA GLU A 377 10.39 -13.29 -10.73
C GLU A 377 10.26 -14.23 -9.51
N GLU A 378 10.09 -13.66 -8.32
CA GLU A 378 9.97 -14.42 -7.07
C GLU A 378 8.66 -15.23 -7.01
N LEU A 379 7.58 -14.67 -7.54
CA LEU A 379 6.30 -15.35 -7.72
C LEU A 379 6.45 -16.57 -8.63
N GLN A 380 7.07 -16.41 -9.79
CA GLN A 380 7.28 -17.49 -10.75
C GLN A 380 8.22 -18.58 -10.23
N LYS A 381 9.27 -18.20 -9.49
CA LYS A 381 10.13 -19.17 -8.77
C LYS A 381 9.29 -20.02 -7.82
N PHE A 382 8.47 -19.39 -6.98
CA PHE A 382 7.70 -20.12 -5.98
C PHE A 382 6.61 -21.01 -6.59
N LEU A 383 5.96 -20.57 -7.67
CA LEU A 383 5.00 -21.39 -8.40
C LEU A 383 5.64 -22.68 -8.93
N ARG A 384 6.86 -22.60 -9.49
CA ARG A 384 7.60 -23.79 -9.94
C ARG A 384 7.90 -24.73 -8.78
N ASP A 385 8.39 -24.20 -7.67
CA ASP A 385 8.71 -25.00 -6.48
C ASP A 385 7.48 -25.76 -5.95
N ILE A 386 6.30 -25.11 -5.93
CA ILE A 386 5.03 -25.75 -5.52
C ILE A 386 4.60 -26.84 -6.50
N GLU A 387 4.79 -26.63 -7.81
CA GLU A 387 4.43 -27.60 -8.84
C GLU A 387 5.32 -28.85 -8.78
N GLU A 388 6.63 -28.68 -8.58
CA GLU A 388 7.58 -29.78 -8.38
C GLU A 388 7.22 -30.62 -7.14
N MET A 389 6.86 -29.97 -6.04
CA MET A 389 6.42 -30.65 -4.80
C MET A 389 5.09 -31.39 -4.95
N SER A 390 4.22 -30.96 -5.86
CA SER A 390 2.92 -31.63 -6.12
C SER A 390 3.06 -32.85 -7.02
N ALA A 391 4.19 -33.01 -7.69
CA ALA A 391 4.49 -34.12 -8.61
C ALA A 391 5.24 -35.29 -7.95
N THR A 392 5.68 -35.10 -6.69
CA THR A 392 6.32 -36.11 -5.83
C THR A 392 5.33 -36.59 -4.78
#